data_AF-A0A2D5ADT7-F1
#
_entry.id   AF-A0A2D5ADT7-F1
#
_cell.length_a   1.000
_cell.length_b   1.000
_cell.length_c   1.000
_cell.angle_alpha   90.00
_cell.angle_beta   90.00
_cell.angle_gamma   90.00
#
_symmetry.space_group_name_H-M   'P 1'
#
loop_
_entity.id
_entity.type
_entity.pdbx_description
1 polymer ?
#
loop_
_entity_poly.entity_id
_entity_poly.type
_entity_poly.pdbx_seq_one_letter_code
_entity_poly.pdbx_strand_id
1 'polypeptide(L)'
;MGGWKGSTIARRRRAFVFRHALVGMSVLDQEGRITMPVSEEDFRALQRQVRRQRRWNVALVAMVAAGGLMAANGVRSVPDVIQAKKFEVVDGAGTVVVELGVNRAGNGAVTTRNEYGRRLVRLGATTGGNGFVTTLNGMGGNLVELGATVDGQGTVETEDGAGQTLVRLGSYSSARGGYVEAFTTRGASTGEFPDK
;
A
#
# COMPACT_ATOMS: atom_id res chain seq x y z
N MET A 1 -64.51 -38.63 -1.39
CA MET A 1 -63.77 -39.00 -0.15
C MET A 1 -62.35 -38.48 -0.30
N GLY A 2 -61.74 -37.67 0.57
CA GLY A 2 -62.18 -36.63 1.49
C GLY A 2 -61.30 -35.39 1.16
N GLY A 3 -61.52 -34.17 1.64
CA GLY A 3 -62.18 -33.69 2.83
C GLY A 3 -61.36 -32.46 3.28
N TRP A 4 -61.73 -31.30 2.75
CA TRP A 4 -61.17 -29.99 3.04
C TRP A 4 -61.43 -29.60 4.50
N LYS A 5 -60.42 -29.17 5.26
CA LYS A 5 -60.62 -28.37 6.48
C LYS A 5 -59.45 -27.41 6.69
N GLY A 6 -59.73 -26.12 6.49
CA GLY A 6 -58.90 -25.04 7.00
C GLY A 6 -59.05 -24.87 8.51
N SER A 7 -58.05 -24.28 9.14
CA SER A 7 -58.15 -23.66 10.45
C SER A 7 -57.29 -22.38 10.51
N THR A 8 -58.00 -21.26 10.42
CA THR A 8 -57.60 -19.94 10.91
C THR A 8 -57.77 -19.92 12.45
N ILE A 9 -57.14 -18.95 13.14
CA ILE A 9 -57.27 -18.52 14.58
C ILE A 9 -56.04 -18.92 15.42
N ALA A 10 -55.36 -18.06 16.20
CA ALA A 10 -55.35 -16.62 16.41
C ALA A 10 -54.05 -16.26 17.16
N ARG A 11 -53.33 -15.21 16.73
CA ARG A 11 -52.23 -14.63 17.52
C ARG A 11 -52.81 -13.76 18.64
N ARG A 12 -52.85 -14.27 19.87
CA ARG A 12 -53.06 -13.45 21.07
C ARG A 12 -51.73 -12.87 21.55
N ARG A 13 -51.63 -11.55 21.52
CA ARG A 13 -50.60 -10.76 22.22
C ARG A 13 -50.84 -10.87 23.74
N ARG A 14 -49.82 -11.21 24.51
CA ARG A 14 -49.73 -10.95 25.97
C ARG A 14 -48.26 -10.64 26.28
N ALA A 15 -47.92 -9.36 26.37
CA ALA A 15 -47.79 -8.57 27.60
C ALA A 15 -46.43 -8.82 28.27
N PHE A 16 -45.45 -8.01 27.86
CA PHE A 16 -44.15 -7.89 28.51
C PHE A 16 -44.37 -7.14 29.83
N VAL A 17 -44.28 -7.84 30.96
CA VAL A 17 -44.37 -7.22 32.29
C VAL A 17 -43.06 -6.51 32.56
N PHE A 18 -43.04 -5.20 32.33
CA PHE A 18 -42.04 -4.32 32.94
C PHE A 18 -42.26 -4.34 34.45
N ARG A 19 -41.37 -5.01 35.19
CA ARG A 19 -41.22 -4.74 36.63
C ARG A 19 -40.66 -3.33 36.77
N HIS A 20 -41.54 -2.36 36.98
CA HIS A 20 -41.15 -1.07 37.52
C HIS A 20 -40.56 -1.30 38.91
N ALA A 21 -39.27 -1.01 39.06
CA ALA A 21 -38.67 -0.80 40.36
C ALA A 21 -39.48 0.29 41.08
N LEU A 22 -39.80 0.03 42.35
CA LEU A 22 -40.52 0.91 43.25
C LEU A 22 -39.98 2.35 43.12
N VAL A 23 -40.83 3.23 42.63
CA VAL A 23 -40.64 4.68 42.73
C VAL A 23 -40.68 5.03 44.23
N GLY A 24 -39.62 5.68 44.70
CA GLY A 24 -39.50 6.11 46.08
C GLY A 24 -40.72 6.90 46.53
N MET A 25 -41.36 6.44 47.60
CA MET A 25 -42.40 7.20 48.30
C MET A 25 -41.76 8.47 48.86
N SER A 26 -42.06 9.61 48.25
CA SER A 26 -41.79 10.93 48.82
C SER A 26 -42.73 11.14 50.01
N VAL A 27 -42.17 11.13 51.22
CA VAL A 27 -42.89 11.59 52.41
C VAL A 27 -42.77 13.10 52.44
N LEU A 28 -43.90 13.79 52.34
CA LEU A 28 -44.00 15.23 52.54
C LEU A 28 -44.02 15.50 54.04
N ASP A 29 -43.08 16.29 54.53
CA ASP A 29 -43.16 16.94 55.84
C ASP A 29 -44.31 17.98 55.82
N GLN A 30 -44.83 18.38 56.99
CA GLN A 30 -45.93 19.34 57.15
C GLN A 30 -45.66 20.73 56.54
N GLU A 31 -44.44 21.02 56.09
CA GLU A 31 -44.08 22.23 55.33
C GLU A 31 -44.00 22.02 53.80
N GLY A 32 -44.35 20.84 53.27
CA GLY A 32 -44.37 20.57 51.83
C GLY A 32 -42.99 20.40 51.16
N ARG A 33 -41.93 20.13 51.93
CA ARG A 33 -40.59 19.88 51.40
C ARG A 33 -40.33 18.39 51.15
N ILE A 34 -39.65 18.07 50.04
CA ILE A 34 -39.22 16.69 49.74
C ILE A 34 -38.03 16.35 50.64
N THR A 35 -38.26 15.56 51.70
CA THR A 35 -37.17 14.99 52.50
C THR A 35 -36.85 13.60 51.96
N MET A 36 -35.67 13.43 51.37
CA MET A 36 -35.14 12.12 51.01
C MET A 36 -34.53 11.49 52.27
N PRO A 37 -35.08 10.39 52.83
CA PRO A 37 -34.43 9.71 53.93
C PRO A 37 -33.20 8.98 53.39
N VAL A 38 -32.05 9.66 53.37
CA VAL A 38 -30.78 8.98 53.19
C VAL A 38 -30.51 8.23 54.49
N SER A 39 -30.82 6.94 54.53
CA SER A 39 -30.49 6.13 55.69
C SER A 39 -28.96 5.99 55.78
N GLU A 40 -28.41 6.09 56.99
CA GLU A 40 -26.97 5.92 57.27
C GLU A 40 -26.45 4.55 56.78
N GLU A 41 -27.33 3.56 56.70
CA GLU A 41 -27.04 2.22 56.19
C GLU A 41 -26.80 2.21 54.67
N ASP A 42 -27.62 2.95 53.91
CA ASP A 42 -27.45 3.11 52.45
C ASP A 42 -26.15 3.86 52.14
N PHE A 43 -25.83 4.89 52.92
CA PHE A 43 -24.58 5.64 52.78
C PHE A 43 -23.34 4.75 53.05
N ARG A 44 -23.40 3.91 54.09
CA ARG A 44 -22.32 2.95 54.43
C ARG A 44 -22.20 1.80 53.42
N ALA A 45 -23.30 1.40 52.77
CA ALA A 45 -23.28 0.42 51.68
C ALA A 45 -22.64 1.01 50.42
N LEU A 46 -23.02 2.24 50.04
CA LEU A 46 -22.45 2.96 48.91
C LEU A 46 -20.94 3.20 49.07
N GLN A 47 -20.47 3.60 50.26
CA GLN A 47 -19.04 3.80 50.49
C GLN A 47 -18.21 2.51 50.31
N ARG A 48 -18.76 1.35 50.71
CA ARG A 48 -18.10 0.06 50.48
C ARG A 48 -18.05 -0.30 49.00
N GLN A 49 -19.12 -0.01 48.26
CA GLN A 49 -19.21 -0.25 46.82
C GLN A 49 -18.26 0.66 46.02
N VAL A 50 -18.16 1.94 46.37
CA VAL A 50 -17.26 2.91 45.73
C VAL A 50 -15.80 2.53 45.92
N ARG A 51 -15.39 2.08 47.12
CA ARG A 51 -14.01 1.64 47.37
C ARG A 51 -13.64 0.40 46.55
N ARG A 52 -14.58 -0.53 46.39
CA ARG A 52 -14.39 -1.74 45.57
C ARG A 52 -14.34 -1.39 44.08
N GLN A 53 -15.21 -0.50 43.61
CA GLN A 53 -15.23 0.00 42.23
C GLN A 53 -13.94 0.74 41.88
N ARG A 54 -13.44 1.61 42.78
CA ARG A 54 -12.20 2.36 42.56
C ARG A 54 -10.99 1.44 42.41
N ARG A 55 -10.92 0.35 43.18
CA ARG A 55 -9.88 -0.68 43.03
C ARG A 55 -9.96 -1.39 41.68
N TRP A 56 -11.17 -1.77 41.25
CA TRP A 56 -11.37 -2.40 39.94
C TRP A 56 -11.07 -1.45 38.77
N ASN A 57 -11.42 -0.17 38.89
CA ASN A 57 -11.08 0.84 37.88
C ASN A 57 -9.56 1.05 37.77
N VAL A 58 -8.83 1.09 38.89
CA VAL A 58 -7.36 1.20 38.89
C VAL A 58 -6.73 -0.05 38.28
N ALA A 59 -7.24 -1.24 38.60
CA ALA A 59 -6.77 -2.49 38.00
C ALA A 59 -7.01 -2.53 36.48
N LEU A 60 -8.16 -2.04 36.02
CA LEU A 60 -8.48 -1.92 34.60
C LEU A 60 -7.52 -0.95 33.88
N VAL A 61 -7.26 0.22 34.45
CA VAL A 61 -6.32 1.21 33.89
C VAL A 61 -4.90 0.64 33.83
N ALA A 62 -4.44 -0.04 34.88
CA ALA A 62 -3.13 -0.68 34.88
C ALA A 62 -3.02 -1.78 33.83
N MET A 63 -4.08 -2.57 33.61
CA MET A 63 -4.12 -3.60 32.57
C MET A 63 -4.07 -3.00 31.17
N VAL A 64 -4.80 -1.92 30.91
CA VAL A 64 -4.77 -1.20 29.62
C VAL A 64 -3.40 -0.58 29.38
N ALA A 65 -2.79 0.02 30.40
CA ALA A 65 -1.45 0.62 30.30
C ALA A 65 -0.36 -0.45 30.03
N ALA A 66 -0.40 -1.57 30.75
CA ALA A 66 0.53 -2.68 30.56
C ALA A 66 0.36 -3.34 29.18
N GLY A 67 -0.89 -3.55 28.72
CA GLY A 67 -1.17 -4.04 27.38
C GLY A 67 -0.73 -3.08 26.27
N GLY A 68 -0.91 -1.77 26.48
CA GLY A 68 -0.45 -0.73 25.56
C GLY A 68 1.07 -0.66 25.43
N LEU A 69 1.81 -0.81 26.54
CA LEU A 69 3.28 -0.83 26.53
C LEU A 69 3.84 -2.05 25.79
N MET A 70 3.20 -3.22 25.92
CA MET A 70 3.63 -4.46 25.24
C MET A 70 3.39 -4.41 23.72
N ALA A 71 2.35 -3.70 23.25
CA ALA A 71 2.09 -3.52 21.83
C ALA A 71 3.11 -2.60 21.13
N ALA A 72 3.74 -1.69 21.87
CA ALA A 72 4.68 -0.71 21.31
C ALA A 72 6.07 -1.30 21.01
N ASN A 73 6.46 -2.37 21.71
CA ASN A 73 7.79 -2.98 21.64
C ASN A 73 7.86 -4.25 20.79
N GLY A 74 6.86 -4.49 19.94
CA GLY A 74 6.94 -5.57 18.95
C GLY A 74 8.20 -5.40 18.11
N VAL A 75 9.11 -6.37 18.19
CA VAL A 75 10.31 -6.45 17.33
C VAL A 75 9.82 -6.31 15.90
N ARG A 76 10.12 -5.17 15.27
CA ARG A 76 9.81 -4.96 13.85
C ARG A 76 10.77 -5.84 13.06
N SER A 77 10.40 -7.11 12.88
CA SER A 77 11.11 -7.98 11.96
C SER A 77 10.97 -7.37 10.57
N VAL A 78 12.08 -7.01 9.95
CA VAL A 78 12.08 -6.66 8.52
C VAL A 78 11.51 -7.86 7.77
N PRO A 79 10.44 -7.71 6.97
CA PRO A 79 9.90 -8.83 6.22
C PRO A 79 10.93 -9.29 5.18
N ASP A 80 11.03 -10.60 4.97
CA ASP A 80 11.97 -11.17 3.99
C ASP A 80 11.62 -10.77 2.54
N VAL A 81 10.33 -10.60 2.25
CA VAL A 81 9.84 -10.25 0.91
C VAL A 81 8.76 -9.18 1.02
N ILE A 82 8.93 -8.09 0.26
CA ILE A 82 7.89 -7.08 0.04
C ILE A 82 7.32 -7.30 -1.36
N GLN A 83 6.01 -7.54 -1.46
CA GLN A 83 5.32 -7.75 -2.74
C GLN A 83 4.38 -6.58 -3.03
N ALA A 84 4.47 -6.04 -4.25
CA ALA A 84 3.54 -5.05 -4.76
C ALA A 84 3.43 -5.18 -6.28
N LYS A 85 2.33 -4.69 -6.86
CA LYS A 85 2.18 -4.58 -8.32
C LYS A 85 3.11 -3.52 -8.91
N LYS A 86 3.49 -2.52 -8.10
CA LYS A 86 4.31 -1.38 -8.47
C LYS A 86 5.00 -0.83 -7.22
N PHE A 87 6.26 -0.42 -7.36
CA PHE A 87 6.99 0.36 -6.37
C PHE A 87 7.35 1.72 -6.96
N GLU A 88 7.14 2.78 -6.18
CA GLU A 88 7.51 4.14 -6.54
C GLU A 88 8.32 4.76 -5.40
N VAL A 89 9.45 5.37 -5.73
CA VAL A 89 10.15 6.30 -4.85
C VAL A 89 9.74 7.69 -5.28
N VAL A 90 9.23 8.48 -4.34
CA VAL A 90 8.78 9.87 -4.56
C VAL A 90 9.70 10.85 -3.85
N ASP A 91 9.88 12.03 -4.43
CA ASP A 91 10.60 13.13 -3.80
C ASP A 91 9.69 13.94 -2.85
N GLY A 92 10.25 15.01 -2.25
CA GLY A 92 9.52 15.88 -1.32
C GLY A 92 8.39 16.69 -1.96
N ALA A 93 8.36 16.81 -3.29
CA ALA A 93 7.28 17.46 -4.04
C ALA A 93 6.18 16.47 -4.47
N GLY A 94 6.37 15.17 -4.21
CA GLY A 94 5.46 14.11 -4.64
C GLY A 94 5.71 13.63 -6.08
N THR A 95 6.82 14.03 -6.70
CA THR A 95 7.21 13.54 -8.03
C THR A 95 7.83 12.15 -7.91
N VAL A 96 7.39 11.21 -8.74
CA VAL A 96 8.01 9.87 -8.82
C VAL A 96 9.40 9.98 -9.45
N VAL A 97 10.43 9.59 -8.71
CA VAL A 97 11.84 9.62 -9.15
C VAL A 97 12.40 8.23 -9.47
N VAL A 98 11.81 7.17 -8.93
CA VAL A 98 12.10 5.77 -9.31
C VAL A 98 10.79 5.00 -9.40
N GLU A 99 10.64 4.20 -10.44
CA GLU A 99 9.48 3.34 -10.67
C GLU A 99 9.97 1.92 -10.98
N LEU A 100 9.44 0.91 -10.28
CA LEU A 100 9.62 -0.50 -10.57
C LEU A 100 8.25 -1.14 -10.78
N GLY A 101 8.04 -1.77 -11.93
CA GLY A 101 6.79 -2.47 -12.20
C GLY A 101 6.53 -2.67 -13.69
N VAL A 102 5.27 -2.94 -14.02
CA VAL A 102 4.82 -3.08 -15.41
C VAL A 102 4.35 -1.72 -15.91
N ASN A 103 4.93 -1.26 -17.03
CA ASN A 103 4.53 -0.01 -17.66
C ASN A 103 3.19 -0.16 -18.43
N ARG A 104 2.69 0.94 -19.00
CA ARG A 104 1.41 0.93 -19.75
C ARG A 104 1.38 0.00 -20.96
N ALA A 105 2.54 -0.37 -21.50
CA ALA A 105 2.67 -1.29 -22.64
C ALA A 105 2.75 -2.76 -22.20
N GLY A 106 2.70 -3.05 -20.90
CA GLY A 106 2.86 -4.41 -20.38
C GLY A 106 4.33 -4.84 -20.16
N ASN A 107 5.29 -3.93 -20.37
CA ASN A 107 6.71 -4.23 -20.22
C ASN A 107 7.11 -4.12 -18.75
N GLY A 108 7.75 -5.15 -18.20
CA GLY A 108 8.43 -5.06 -16.91
C GLY A 108 9.61 -4.11 -17.02
N ALA A 109 9.68 -3.08 -16.18
CA ALA A 109 10.69 -2.06 -16.25
C ALA A 109 11.07 -1.47 -14.88
N VAL A 110 12.32 -1.03 -14.79
CA VAL A 110 12.81 -0.07 -13.79
C VAL A 110 13.10 1.24 -14.52
N THR A 111 12.56 2.35 -14.02
CA THR A 111 12.74 3.68 -14.60
C THR A 111 13.16 4.67 -13.52
N THR A 112 14.20 5.45 -13.78
CA THR A 112 14.56 6.60 -12.95
C THR A 112 14.21 7.90 -13.67
N ARG A 113 13.92 8.95 -12.89
CA ARG A 113 13.52 10.26 -13.37
C ARG A 113 14.24 11.36 -12.61
N ASN A 114 14.44 12.50 -13.25
CA ASN A 114 14.86 13.73 -12.57
C ASN A 114 13.67 14.40 -11.85
N GLU A 115 13.96 15.49 -11.14
CA GLU A 115 12.98 16.32 -10.42
C GLU A 115 11.85 16.88 -11.31
N TYR A 116 12.09 16.98 -12.63
CA TYR A 116 11.09 17.41 -13.62
C TYR A 116 10.28 16.24 -14.20
N GLY A 117 10.44 15.03 -13.68
CA GLY A 117 9.77 13.81 -14.14
C GLY A 117 10.30 13.23 -15.46
N ARG A 118 11.38 13.79 -16.02
CA ARG A 118 12.03 13.30 -17.24
C ARG A 118 12.88 12.08 -16.94
N ARG A 119 12.85 11.10 -17.84
CA ARG A 119 13.54 9.81 -17.64
C ARG A 119 15.04 9.99 -17.75
N LEU A 120 15.79 9.27 -16.92
CA LEU A 120 17.26 9.25 -16.91
C LEU A 120 17.80 7.85 -17.22
N VAL A 121 17.15 6.82 -16.69
CA VAL A 121 17.49 5.42 -16.98
C VAL A 121 16.19 4.64 -17.18
N ARG A 122 16.19 3.71 -18.11
CA ARG A 122 15.15 2.70 -18.27
C ARG A 122 15.82 1.36 -18.52
N LEU A 123 15.39 0.32 -17.82
CA LEU A 123 15.84 -1.04 -18.08
C LEU A 123 14.70 -2.01 -17.87
N GLY A 124 14.68 -3.09 -18.65
CA GLY A 124 13.61 -4.08 -18.58
C GLY A 124 13.54 -4.94 -19.82
N ALA A 125 12.37 -5.52 -20.04
CA ALA A 125 12.08 -6.32 -21.22
C ALA A 125 10.71 -5.96 -21.78
N THR A 126 10.60 -6.00 -23.11
CA THR A 126 9.33 -5.85 -23.80
C THR A 126 8.46 -7.10 -23.61
N THR A 127 7.16 -6.98 -23.83
CA THR A 127 6.26 -8.14 -23.91
C THR A 127 6.66 -9.14 -25.00
N GLY A 128 7.36 -8.68 -26.04
CA GLY A 128 7.96 -9.53 -27.07
C GLY A 128 9.25 -10.23 -26.65
N GLY A 129 9.72 -10.04 -25.42
CA GLY A 129 10.91 -10.70 -24.86
C GLY A 129 12.23 -9.96 -25.10
N ASN A 130 12.25 -8.92 -25.93
CA ASN A 130 13.47 -8.15 -26.18
C ASN A 130 13.87 -7.36 -24.93
N GLY A 131 15.11 -7.54 -24.47
CA GLY A 131 15.68 -6.81 -23.34
C GLY A 131 16.18 -5.44 -23.77
N PHE A 132 16.14 -4.46 -22.86
CA PHE A 132 16.68 -3.12 -23.10
C PHE A 132 17.27 -2.49 -21.84
N VAL A 133 18.28 -1.65 -22.03
CA VAL A 133 18.79 -0.66 -21.06
C VAL A 133 19.06 0.63 -21.85
N THR A 134 18.44 1.73 -21.45
CA THR A 134 18.64 3.03 -22.07
C THR A 134 19.02 4.05 -21.01
N THR A 135 20.10 4.79 -21.22
CA THR A 135 20.44 5.99 -20.44
C THR A 135 20.11 7.23 -21.25
N LEU A 136 19.65 8.27 -20.55
CA LEU A 136 19.19 9.52 -21.14
C LEU A 136 19.82 10.71 -20.42
N ASN A 137 20.04 11.80 -21.14
CA ASN A 137 20.46 13.07 -20.57
C ASN A 137 19.30 13.75 -19.80
N GLY A 138 19.58 14.85 -19.09
CA GLY A 138 18.58 15.58 -18.29
C GLY A 138 17.43 16.22 -19.10
N MET A 139 17.54 16.26 -20.43
CA MET A 139 16.49 16.70 -21.35
C MET A 139 15.66 15.54 -21.90
N GLY A 140 16.05 14.29 -21.62
CA GLY A 140 15.40 13.09 -22.13
C GLY A 140 15.88 12.63 -23.50
N GLY A 141 17.00 13.15 -24.01
CA GLY A 141 17.67 12.59 -25.19
C GLY A 141 18.50 11.37 -24.81
N ASN A 142 18.54 10.36 -25.68
CA ASN A 142 19.31 9.14 -25.47
C ASN A 142 20.82 9.43 -25.39
N LEU A 143 21.54 8.59 -24.66
CA LEU A 143 23.01 8.61 -24.57
C LEU A 143 23.60 7.25 -24.91
N VAL A 144 23.04 6.19 -24.33
CA VAL A 144 23.45 4.81 -24.59
C VAL A 144 22.22 3.92 -24.60
N GLU A 145 22.12 3.07 -25.62
CA GLU A 145 21.14 1.99 -25.70
C GLU A 145 21.86 0.65 -25.70
N LEU A 146 21.37 -0.29 -24.90
CA LEU A 146 21.75 -1.68 -24.92
C LEU A 146 20.49 -2.49 -25.16
N GLY A 147 20.57 -3.47 -26.05
CA GLY A 147 19.42 -4.30 -26.38
C GLY A 147 19.83 -5.71 -26.75
N ALA A 148 18.92 -6.65 -26.51
CA ALA A 148 19.03 -7.99 -27.04
C ALA A 148 17.67 -8.45 -27.56
N THR A 149 17.66 -9.02 -28.76
CA THR A 149 16.47 -9.64 -29.32
C THR A 149 16.29 -11.06 -28.77
N VAL A 150 15.07 -11.60 -28.88
CA VAL A 150 14.79 -13.01 -28.58
C VAL A 150 15.55 -13.98 -29.47
N ASP A 151 15.95 -13.54 -30.67
CA ASP A 151 16.77 -14.32 -31.61
C ASP A 151 18.27 -14.27 -31.28
N GLY A 152 18.64 -13.61 -30.18
CA GLY A 152 20.01 -13.59 -29.66
C GLY A 152 20.92 -12.52 -30.25
N GLN A 153 20.41 -11.59 -31.06
CA GLN A 153 21.21 -10.46 -31.53
C GLN A 153 21.30 -9.39 -30.44
N GLY A 154 22.53 -9.09 -30.04
CA GLY A 154 22.85 -8.04 -29.08
C GLY A 154 23.24 -6.75 -29.81
N THR A 155 22.93 -5.61 -29.20
CA THR A 155 23.34 -4.29 -29.67
C THR A 155 23.72 -3.40 -28.49
N VAL A 156 24.75 -2.57 -28.68
CA VAL A 156 25.11 -1.46 -27.81
C VAL A 156 25.37 -0.26 -28.70
N GLU A 157 24.64 0.82 -28.50
CA GLU A 157 24.74 2.03 -29.29
C GLU A 157 24.99 3.24 -28.38
N THR A 158 25.88 4.14 -28.80
CA THR A 158 26.05 5.45 -28.18
C THR A 158 25.54 6.54 -29.10
N GLU A 159 24.90 7.56 -28.54
CA GLU A 159 24.30 8.67 -29.27
C GLU A 159 24.87 10.02 -28.80
N ASP A 160 24.90 11.00 -29.70
CA ASP A 160 25.20 12.38 -29.36
C ASP A 160 23.97 13.14 -28.84
N GLY A 161 24.16 14.42 -28.48
CA GLY A 161 23.09 15.26 -27.93
C GLY A 161 21.94 15.56 -28.90
N ALA A 162 22.11 15.28 -30.19
CA ALA A 162 21.08 15.43 -31.21
C ALA A 162 20.40 14.09 -31.55
N GLY A 163 20.83 12.97 -30.94
CA GLY A 163 20.31 11.63 -31.17
C GLY A 163 20.93 10.96 -32.40
N GLN A 164 22.12 11.37 -32.82
CA GLN A 164 22.86 10.68 -33.87
C GLN A 164 23.75 9.60 -33.25
N THR A 165 23.70 8.40 -33.82
CA THR A 165 24.60 7.31 -33.46
C THR A 165 26.06 7.72 -33.67
N LEU A 166 26.91 7.47 -32.68
CA LEU A 166 28.36 7.67 -32.74
C LEU A 166 29.09 6.35 -32.97
N VAL A 167 28.76 5.34 -32.16
CA VAL A 167 29.35 4.00 -32.22
C VAL A 167 28.28 2.96 -31.95
N ARG A 168 28.30 1.87 -32.70
CA ARG A 168 27.45 0.70 -32.50
C ARG A 168 28.31 -0.56 -32.41
N LEU A 169 28.12 -1.33 -31.35
CA LEU A 169 28.57 -2.70 -31.25
C LEU A 169 27.35 -3.60 -31.42
N GLY A 170 27.50 -4.71 -32.13
CA GLY A 170 26.40 -5.65 -32.28
C GLY A 170 26.85 -7.05 -32.63
N SER A 171 25.89 -7.94 -32.80
CA SER A 171 26.10 -9.25 -33.39
C SER A 171 25.29 -9.42 -34.66
N TYR A 172 25.84 -10.18 -35.60
CA TYR A 172 25.07 -10.62 -36.75
C TYR A 172 24.08 -11.70 -36.32
N SER A 173 23.01 -11.87 -37.09
CA SER A 173 22.07 -12.98 -36.92
C SER A 173 22.67 -14.36 -37.27
N SER A 174 23.92 -14.41 -37.74
CA SER A 174 24.64 -15.61 -38.15
C SER A 174 25.84 -15.89 -37.24
N ALA A 175 26.50 -17.04 -37.42
CA ALA A 175 27.72 -17.41 -36.68
C ALA A 175 28.94 -16.52 -36.99
N ARG A 176 28.76 -15.41 -37.71
CA ARG A 176 29.82 -14.46 -38.08
C ARG A 176 30.41 -13.71 -36.87
N GLY A 177 29.73 -13.72 -35.73
CA GLY A 177 30.20 -13.11 -34.49
C GLY A 177 29.74 -11.66 -34.31
N GLY A 178 30.54 -10.87 -33.61
CA GLY A 178 30.25 -9.47 -33.31
C GLY A 178 30.86 -8.50 -34.32
N TYR A 179 30.34 -7.28 -34.36
CA TYR A 179 30.90 -6.15 -35.09
C TYR A 179 30.94 -4.88 -34.23
N VAL A 180 31.77 -3.93 -34.66
CA VAL A 180 31.84 -2.56 -34.16
C VAL A 180 31.84 -1.61 -35.36
N GLU A 181 30.95 -0.64 -35.36
CA GLU A 181 30.78 0.33 -36.44
C GLU A 181 30.79 1.75 -35.86
N ALA A 182 31.54 2.66 -36.47
CA ALA A 182 31.53 4.08 -36.11
C ALA A 182 30.83 4.90 -37.20
N PHE A 183 30.23 6.01 -36.80
CA PHE A 183 29.42 6.84 -37.68
C PHE A 183 29.86 8.29 -37.65
N THR A 184 29.68 8.96 -38.79
CA THR A 184 29.78 10.41 -38.90
C THR A 184 28.57 11.08 -38.26
N THR A 185 28.69 12.40 -38.00
CA THR A 185 27.56 13.23 -37.54
C THR A 185 26.39 13.33 -38.52
N ARG A 186 26.51 12.78 -39.74
CA ARG A 186 25.41 12.68 -40.71
C ARG A 186 24.82 11.26 -40.78
N GLY A 187 25.22 10.37 -39.88
CA GLY A 187 24.77 8.97 -39.84
C GLY A 187 25.42 8.05 -40.89
N ALA A 188 26.41 8.53 -41.65
CA ALA A 188 27.16 7.67 -42.56
C ALA A 188 28.20 6.85 -41.79
N SER A 189 28.28 5.55 -42.05
CA SER A 189 29.32 4.67 -41.50
C SER A 189 30.71 5.13 -41.93
N THR A 190 31.64 5.19 -40.98
CA THR A 190 33.06 5.47 -41.24
C THR A 190 33.89 4.20 -41.41
N GLY A 191 33.30 3.03 -41.13
CA GLY A 191 33.97 1.73 -41.14
C GLY A 191 33.36 0.79 -40.11
N GLU A 192 33.42 -0.51 -40.42
CA GLU A 192 32.90 -1.59 -39.60
C GLU A 192 34.01 -2.62 -39.39
N PHE A 193 34.19 -3.09 -38.17
CA PHE A 193 35.15 -4.12 -37.81
C PHE A 193 34.44 -5.34 -37.23
N PRO A 194 34.75 -6.58 -37.66
CA PRO A 194 35.65 -6.90 -38.78
C PRO A 194 35.05 -6.42 -40.11
N ASP A 195 35.92 -6.07 -41.07
CA ASP A 195 35.50 -5.63 -42.40
C ASP A 195 34.59 -6.69 -43.07
N LYS A 196 33.67 -6.20 -43.91
CA LYS A 196 32.66 -7.04 -44.56
C LYS A 196 33.19 -8.02 -45.57
#